data_AF-A0A973CI17-F1
#
_entry.id   AF-A0A973CI17-F1
#
_cell.length_a   1.000
_cell.length_b   1.000
_cell.length_c   1.000
_cell.angle_alpha   90.00
_cell.angle_beta   90.00
_cell.angle_gamma   90.00
#
_symmetry.space_group_name_H-M   'P 1'
#
loop_
_entity.id
_entity.type
_entity.pdbx_description
1 polymer ?
#
loop_
_entity_poly.entity_id
_entity_poly.type
_entity_poly.pdbx_seq_one_letter_code
_entity_poly.pdbx_strand_id
1 'polypeptide(L)'
;MSSKKRRLVLGAIYFSFFCFFLTSCSSYNAQTKKFYDYYKVGRTEDAAIEVTILAEKSDEKDKLLYRLEEGTIKLAASQFEESLIAFNLAEEIIQEKDDSAKLTARKIADEIQAVAVNATVLTYHGTAYDKIMLNSYKSLAYLRNGNITAAKIELRRAYSRQKEAVEKYAKDIEKSKKDGSDKHIDIESDKYKEKLSAQYANLEDYSAYAVYVNPFTVYLDGLLNLASYEDASDLERAKKNFERVGSMLGSPASLKTEIALVEKFYKNEKTEPLVFIIVEHGLAPHLVESKMDLFIPVNAQLEGVLLSGALPTMEFNISPYASLSANGQKIKLLSNMDAVIATEFKKHLPIRLTRMLISMAVKAIAQHNADKRGKGALYLGSILYTALTNRADLRIWRTLPKEFLFATMPIPKDGKIEFKSKDGSILETIELESENQLTLLYLKIPSRGSISKQIIKLR
;
A
#
# COMPACT_ATOMS: atom_id res chain seq x y z
N MET A 1 4.78 -27.34 -53.01
CA MET A 1 4.33 -26.02 -52.49
C MET A 1 5.46 -25.02 -52.70
N SER A 2 5.25 -23.92 -53.47
CA SER A 2 6.34 -23.00 -53.84
C SER A 2 6.96 -22.31 -52.62
N SER A 3 8.25 -21.93 -52.69
CA SER A 3 8.98 -21.31 -51.57
C SER A 3 8.29 -20.04 -51.03
N LYS A 4 7.55 -19.32 -51.89
CA LYS A 4 6.70 -18.18 -51.51
C LYS A 4 5.56 -18.57 -50.56
N LYS A 5 4.84 -19.66 -50.82
CA LYS A 5 3.76 -20.13 -49.93
C LYS A 5 4.29 -20.59 -48.57
N ARG A 6 5.46 -21.23 -48.51
CA ARG A 6 6.11 -21.59 -47.23
C ARG A 6 6.53 -20.35 -46.42
N ARG A 7 7.08 -19.32 -47.06
CA ARG A 7 7.42 -18.05 -46.38
C ARG A 7 6.18 -17.30 -45.87
N LEU A 8 5.08 -17.34 -46.60
CA LEU A 8 3.82 -16.71 -46.18
C LEU A 8 3.19 -17.44 -44.99
N VAL A 9 3.22 -18.78 -44.99
CA VAL A 9 2.71 -19.60 -43.88
C VAL A 9 3.60 -19.47 -42.64
N LEU A 10 4.94 -19.49 -42.77
CA LEU A 10 5.82 -19.19 -41.64
C LEU A 10 5.61 -17.76 -41.12
N GLY A 11 5.44 -16.78 -42.00
CA GLY A 11 5.14 -15.40 -41.61
C GLY A 11 3.82 -15.27 -40.84
N ALA A 12 2.77 -15.98 -41.27
CA ALA A 12 1.48 -16.03 -40.57
C ALA A 12 1.58 -16.75 -39.22
N ILE A 13 2.40 -17.80 -39.10
CA ILE A 13 2.65 -18.50 -37.83
C ILE A 13 3.43 -17.60 -36.87
N TYR A 14 4.49 -16.92 -37.31
CA TYR A 14 5.22 -15.96 -36.47
C TYR A 14 4.36 -14.75 -36.08
N PHE A 15 3.50 -14.26 -36.97
CA PHE A 15 2.56 -13.18 -36.68
C PHE A 15 1.48 -13.62 -35.69
N SER A 16 0.93 -14.83 -35.85
CA SER A 16 -0.04 -15.41 -34.91
C SER A 16 0.59 -15.71 -33.54
N PHE A 17 1.85 -16.15 -33.51
CA PHE A 17 2.60 -16.36 -32.26
C PHE A 17 2.89 -15.01 -31.58
N PHE A 18 3.27 -13.98 -32.34
CA PHE A 18 3.46 -12.62 -31.84
C PHE A 18 2.16 -12.01 -31.29
N CYS A 19 1.01 -12.23 -31.95
CA CYS A 19 -0.30 -11.80 -31.45
C CYS A 19 -0.73 -12.52 -30.15
N PHE A 20 -0.32 -13.79 -29.95
CA PHE A 20 -0.60 -14.51 -28.70
C PHE A 20 0.20 -13.97 -27.49
N PHE A 21 1.37 -13.36 -27.71
CA PHE A 21 2.13 -12.70 -26.65
C PHE A 21 1.62 -11.29 -26.29
N LEU A 22 0.72 -10.71 -27.08
CA LEU A 22 0.18 -9.36 -26.84
C LEU A 22 -1.04 -9.32 -25.90
N THR A 23 -1.61 -10.47 -25.51
CA THR A 23 -2.83 -10.52 -24.69
C THR A 23 -2.59 -10.53 -23.17
N SER A 24 -1.33 -10.62 -22.71
CA SER A 24 -1.00 -10.73 -21.27
C SER A 24 -0.81 -9.37 -20.55
N CYS A 25 -0.89 -8.23 -21.26
CA CYS A 25 -0.64 -6.92 -20.66
C CYS A 25 -1.90 -6.25 -20.05
N SER A 26 -2.69 -7.00 -19.28
CA SER A 26 -3.76 -6.36 -18.48
C SER A 26 -3.15 -5.66 -17.26
N SER A 27 -3.65 -4.46 -16.92
CA SER A 27 -3.14 -3.72 -15.76
C SER A 27 -3.50 -4.41 -14.45
N TYR A 28 -2.73 -4.16 -13.39
CA TYR A 28 -3.03 -4.68 -12.05
C TYR A 28 -4.48 -4.37 -11.62
N ASN A 29 -4.97 -3.16 -11.90
CA ASN A 29 -6.35 -2.77 -11.62
C ASN A 29 -7.39 -3.64 -12.35
N ALA A 30 -7.11 -4.06 -13.59
CA ALA A 30 -7.99 -4.95 -14.34
C ALA A 30 -7.96 -6.38 -13.79
N GLN A 31 -6.77 -6.89 -13.46
CA GLN A 31 -6.60 -8.24 -12.91
C GLN A 31 -7.29 -8.41 -11.54
N THR A 32 -7.24 -7.37 -10.71
CA THR A 32 -7.76 -7.40 -9.34
C THR A 32 -9.23 -7.01 -9.21
N LYS A 33 -9.87 -6.57 -10.30
CA LYS A 33 -11.22 -5.99 -10.27
C LYS A 33 -12.23 -6.90 -9.58
N LYS A 34 -12.20 -8.21 -9.89
CA LYS A 34 -13.22 -9.16 -9.45
C LYS A 34 -13.24 -9.35 -7.93
N PHE A 35 -12.10 -9.68 -7.31
CA PHE A 35 -12.08 -9.82 -5.84
C PHE A 35 -12.32 -8.47 -5.15
N TYR A 36 -11.88 -7.37 -5.76
CA TYR A 36 -12.09 -6.04 -5.19
C TYR A 36 -13.57 -5.65 -5.18
N ASP A 37 -14.32 -5.97 -6.25
CA ASP A 37 -15.76 -5.75 -6.30
C ASP A 37 -16.49 -6.56 -5.22
N TYR A 38 -16.14 -7.84 -5.03
CA TYR A 38 -16.68 -8.66 -3.94
C TYR A 38 -16.35 -8.10 -2.56
N TYR A 39 -15.08 -7.74 -2.35
CA TYR A 39 -14.61 -7.18 -1.09
C TYR A 39 -15.34 -5.88 -0.73
N LYS A 40 -15.51 -4.99 -1.70
CA LYS A 40 -16.16 -3.69 -1.52
C LYS A 40 -17.61 -3.83 -1.05
N VAL A 41 -18.33 -4.84 -1.52
CA VAL A 41 -19.74 -5.08 -1.16
C VAL A 41 -19.91 -6.02 0.04
N GLY A 42 -18.82 -6.40 0.72
CA GLY A 42 -18.87 -7.26 1.90
C GLY A 42 -18.98 -8.76 1.62
N ARG A 43 -18.81 -9.19 0.36
CA ARG A 43 -18.74 -10.62 -0.01
C ARG A 43 -17.32 -11.14 0.23
N THR A 44 -16.90 -11.17 1.49
CA THR A 44 -15.51 -11.41 1.90
C THR A 44 -15.03 -12.82 1.59
N GLU A 45 -15.90 -13.82 1.66
CA GLU A 45 -15.57 -15.22 1.36
C GLU A 45 -15.34 -15.41 -0.15
N ASP A 46 -16.19 -14.82 -0.99
CA ASP A 46 -16.02 -14.84 -2.45
C ASP A 46 -14.75 -14.09 -2.87
N ALA A 47 -14.47 -12.95 -2.24
CA ALA A 47 -13.23 -12.22 -2.45
C ALA A 47 -12.00 -13.06 -2.05
N ALA A 48 -12.08 -13.79 -0.94
CA ALA A 48 -11.00 -14.65 -0.44
C ALA A 48 -10.70 -15.79 -1.42
N ILE A 49 -11.73 -16.43 -1.97
CA ILE A 49 -11.55 -17.48 -2.99
C ILE A 49 -10.84 -16.92 -4.23
N GLU A 50 -11.33 -15.80 -4.76
CA GLU A 50 -10.78 -15.21 -5.98
C GLU A 50 -9.33 -14.73 -5.80
N VAL A 51 -9.01 -14.07 -4.68
CA VAL A 51 -7.64 -13.58 -4.43
C VAL A 51 -6.67 -14.74 -4.19
N THR A 52 -7.09 -15.83 -3.53
CA THR A 52 -6.26 -17.04 -3.38
C THR A 52 -5.91 -17.64 -4.75
N ILE A 53 -6.89 -17.77 -5.65
CA ILE A 53 -6.66 -18.26 -7.02
C ILE A 53 -5.65 -17.39 -7.76
N LEU A 54 -5.75 -16.07 -7.65
CA LEU A 54 -4.80 -15.15 -8.27
C LEU A 54 -3.41 -15.25 -7.64
N ALA A 55 -3.32 -15.31 -6.31
CA ALA A 55 -2.05 -15.42 -5.60
C ALA A 55 -1.28 -16.69 -5.98
N GLU A 56 -1.99 -17.82 -6.13
CA GLU A 56 -1.40 -19.10 -6.55
C GLU A 56 -0.95 -19.11 -8.01
N LYS A 57 -1.71 -18.49 -8.91
CA LYS A 57 -1.42 -18.44 -10.35
C LYS A 57 -0.50 -17.30 -10.76
N SER A 58 -0.26 -16.34 -9.88
CA SER A 58 0.52 -15.14 -10.19
C SER A 58 1.99 -15.45 -10.42
N ASP A 59 2.61 -14.67 -11.30
CA ASP A 59 4.06 -14.66 -11.46
C ASP A 59 4.75 -14.22 -10.16
N GLU A 60 5.95 -14.73 -9.90
CA GLU A 60 6.76 -14.39 -8.71
C GLU A 60 7.00 -12.87 -8.55
N LYS A 61 6.97 -12.11 -9.66
CA LYS A 61 7.09 -10.65 -9.64
C LYS A 61 5.91 -9.95 -8.95
N ASP A 62 4.71 -10.52 -8.97
CA ASP A 62 3.47 -9.90 -8.45
C ASP A 62 2.96 -10.58 -7.18
N LYS A 63 3.43 -11.80 -6.91
CA LYS A 63 2.99 -12.69 -5.84
C LYS A 63 2.95 -12.05 -4.45
N LEU A 64 3.95 -11.23 -4.13
CA LEU A 64 3.98 -10.48 -2.86
C LEU A 64 2.69 -9.70 -2.65
N LEU A 65 2.30 -8.89 -3.64
CA LEU A 65 1.15 -8.01 -3.50
C LEU A 65 -0.14 -8.82 -3.40
N TYR A 66 -0.29 -9.90 -4.17
CA TYR A 66 -1.46 -10.77 -4.06
C TYR A 66 -1.57 -11.43 -2.67
N ARG A 67 -0.45 -11.82 -2.04
CA ARG A 67 -0.45 -12.38 -0.68
C ARG A 67 -0.81 -11.33 0.38
N LEU A 68 -0.41 -10.07 0.19
CA LEU A 68 -0.84 -8.96 1.04
C LEU A 68 -2.36 -8.72 0.94
N GLU A 69 -2.89 -8.65 -0.29
CA GLU A 69 -4.34 -8.54 -0.54
C GLU A 69 -5.11 -9.71 0.09
N GLU A 70 -4.61 -10.94 -0.12
CA GLU A 70 -5.20 -12.16 0.41
C GLU A 70 -5.28 -12.17 1.94
N GLY A 71 -4.18 -11.82 2.63
CA GLY A 71 -4.17 -11.78 4.08
C GLY A 71 -5.22 -10.81 4.64
N THR A 72 -5.36 -9.63 4.04
CA THR A 72 -6.36 -8.64 4.46
C THR A 72 -7.79 -9.08 4.17
N ILE A 73 -8.03 -9.73 3.03
CA ILE A 73 -9.37 -10.23 2.67
C ILE A 73 -9.77 -11.38 3.58
N LYS A 74 -8.89 -12.35 3.82
CA LYS A 74 -9.14 -13.46 4.75
C LYS A 74 -9.37 -12.99 6.18
N LEU A 75 -8.63 -11.96 6.62
CA LEU A 75 -8.86 -11.32 7.91
C LEU A 75 -10.26 -10.71 8.02
N ALA A 76 -10.78 -10.13 6.93
CA ALA A 76 -12.13 -9.59 6.87
C ALA A 76 -13.21 -10.70 6.81
N ALA A 77 -12.90 -11.85 6.21
CA ALA A 77 -13.74 -13.05 6.20
C ALA A 77 -13.70 -13.85 7.52
N SER A 78 -13.07 -13.31 8.57
CA SER A 78 -12.84 -13.99 9.85
C SER A 78 -12.05 -15.31 9.75
N GLN A 79 -11.28 -15.49 8.67
CA GLN A 79 -10.36 -16.60 8.43
C GLN A 79 -8.97 -16.22 8.97
N PHE A 80 -8.83 -16.19 10.30
CA PHE A 80 -7.65 -15.61 10.96
C PHE A 80 -6.36 -16.39 10.72
N GLU A 81 -6.43 -17.72 10.78
CA GLU A 81 -5.27 -18.58 10.56
C GLU A 81 -4.82 -18.52 9.09
N GLU A 82 -5.77 -18.56 8.15
CA GLU A 82 -5.48 -18.46 6.73
C GLU A 82 -4.96 -17.06 6.34
N SER A 83 -5.42 -16.02 7.05
CA SER A 83 -4.87 -14.67 6.93
C SER A 83 -3.40 -14.63 7.36
N LEU A 84 -3.08 -15.25 8.50
CA LEU A 84 -1.69 -15.37 8.98
C LEU A 84 -0.82 -16.15 8.00
N ILE A 85 -1.33 -17.23 7.41
CA ILE A 85 -0.60 -18.00 6.38
C ILE A 85 -0.26 -17.10 5.19
N ALA A 86 -1.23 -16.37 4.64
CA ALA A 86 -1.00 -15.48 3.51
C ALA A 86 0.02 -14.37 3.85
N PHE A 87 -0.08 -13.78 5.05
CA PHE A 87 0.87 -12.78 5.51
C PHE A 87 2.27 -13.34 5.76
N ASN A 88 2.41 -14.56 6.27
CA ASN A 88 3.70 -15.20 6.45
C ASN A 88 4.37 -15.48 5.08
N LEU A 89 3.61 -15.94 4.09
CA LEU A 89 4.11 -16.09 2.72
C LEU A 89 4.56 -14.74 2.12
N ALA A 90 3.83 -13.65 2.38
CA ALA A 90 4.26 -12.31 1.97
C ALA A 90 5.57 -11.90 2.68
N GLU A 91 5.70 -12.17 3.98
CA GLU A 91 6.89 -11.85 4.78
C GLU A 91 8.12 -12.65 4.31
N GLU A 92 7.96 -13.93 3.96
CA GLU A 92 9.00 -14.79 3.39
C GLU A 92 9.53 -14.21 2.07
N ILE A 93 8.63 -13.79 1.17
CA ILE A 93 9.00 -13.16 -0.10
C ILE A 93 9.75 -11.84 0.15
N ILE A 94 9.33 -11.04 1.12
CA ILE A 94 10.05 -9.81 1.51
C ILE A 94 11.46 -10.14 1.99
N GLN A 95 11.59 -11.14 2.85
CA GLN A 95 12.87 -11.53 3.45
C GLN A 95 13.85 -12.05 2.39
N GLU A 96 13.42 -12.97 1.53
CA GLU A 96 14.23 -13.50 0.43
C GLU A 96 14.74 -12.38 -0.50
N LYS A 97 13.86 -11.42 -0.81
CA LYS A 97 14.20 -10.27 -1.66
C LYS A 97 15.17 -9.32 -0.96
N ASP A 98 14.94 -8.99 0.31
CA ASP A 98 15.81 -8.08 1.06
C ASP A 98 17.20 -8.70 1.31
N ASP A 99 17.30 -10.01 1.56
CA ASP A 99 18.59 -10.70 1.74
C ASP A 99 19.35 -10.85 0.43
N SER A 100 18.64 -11.18 -0.64
CA SER A 100 19.28 -11.34 -1.93
C SER A 100 19.69 -10.02 -2.59
N ALA A 101 19.05 -8.90 -2.22
CA ALA A 101 19.47 -7.55 -2.61
C ALA A 101 20.76 -7.09 -1.92
N LYS A 102 21.06 -7.62 -0.71
CA LYS A 102 22.29 -7.27 0.04
C LYS A 102 23.56 -7.92 -0.53
N LEU A 103 23.45 -9.00 -1.31
CA LEU A 103 24.56 -9.90 -1.59
C LEU A 103 25.12 -9.88 -3.02
N THR A 104 24.54 -9.13 -3.98
CA THR A 104 25.04 -9.25 -5.37
C THR A 104 24.90 -7.98 -6.23
N ALA A 105 26.05 -7.41 -6.65
CA ALA A 105 26.11 -6.33 -7.63
C ALA A 105 25.45 -6.67 -8.99
N ARG A 106 25.33 -7.97 -9.32
CA ARG A 106 24.71 -8.49 -10.54
C ARG A 106 23.21 -8.19 -10.64
N LYS A 107 22.46 -8.29 -9.52
CA LYS A 107 21.02 -8.02 -9.48
C LYS A 107 20.67 -6.55 -9.72
N ILE A 108 21.59 -5.65 -9.36
CA ILE A 108 21.44 -4.21 -9.61
C ILE A 108 21.51 -3.90 -11.11
N ALA A 109 22.40 -4.57 -11.84
CA ALA A 109 22.49 -4.43 -13.30
C ALA A 109 21.24 -5.01 -14.01
N ASP A 110 20.71 -6.11 -13.50
CA ASP A 110 19.50 -6.76 -14.03
C ASP A 110 18.25 -5.86 -13.88
N GLU A 111 18.12 -5.11 -12.78
CA GLU A 111 17.03 -4.15 -12.59
C GLU A 111 17.06 -3.00 -13.62
N ILE A 112 18.24 -2.43 -13.89
CA ILE A 112 18.41 -1.36 -14.88
C ILE A 112 18.09 -1.88 -16.29
N GLN A 113 18.51 -3.11 -16.61
CA GLN A 113 18.20 -3.75 -17.89
C GLN A 113 16.71 -4.07 -18.04
N ALA A 114 16.04 -4.51 -16.97
CA ALA A 114 14.60 -4.76 -16.96
C ALA A 114 13.76 -3.47 -17.11
N VAL A 115 14.17 -2.38 -16.45
CA VAL A 115 13.56 -1.03 -16.60
C VAL A 115 13.57 -0.56 -18.06
N ALA A 116 14.61 -0.88 -18.83
CA ALA A 116 14.70 -0.52 -20.24
C ALA A 116 13.66 -1.22 -21.12
N VAL A 117 13.13 -2.38 -20.68
CA VAL A 117 12.09 -3.12 -21.40
C VAL A 117 10.71 -2.57 -21.02
N ASN A 118 10.31 -2.72 -19.76
CA ASN A 118 9.03 -2.26 -19.24
C ASN A 118 9.05 -2.28 -17.69
N ALA A 119 8.58 -1.19 -17.04
CA ALA A 119 8.54 -1.09 -15.58
C ALA A 119 7.65 -2.18 -14.93
N THR A 120 6.64 -2.70 -15.63
CA THR A 120 5.75 -3.78 -15.12
C THR A 120 6.38 -5.17 -15.12
N VAL A 121 7.59 -5.31 -15.67
CA VAL A 121 8.38 -6.56 -15.63
C VAL A 121 9.17 -6.66 -14.33
N LEU A 122 9.39 -5.54 -13.63
CA LEU A 122 10.08 -5.53 -12.35
C LEU A 122 9.31 -6.29 -11.29
N THR A 123 10.05 -6.97 -10.43
CA THR A 123 9.53 -7.58 -9.22
C THR A 123 9.00 -6.52 -8.27
N TYR A 124 7.80 -6.74 -7.72
CA TYR A 124 7.26 -5.94 -6.62
C TYR A 124 8.00 -6.29 -5.33
N HIS A 125 8.66 -5.31 -4.70
CA HIS A 125 9.45 -5.49 -3.48
C HIS A 125 8.70 -5.09 -2.20
N GLY A 126 7.49 -4.53 -2.34
CA GLY A 126 6.77 -3.90 -1.23
C GLY A 126 7.34 -2.53 -0.90
N THR A 127 6.45 -1.58 -0.68
CA THR A 127 6.75 -0.28 -0.10
C THR A 127 7.02 -0.40 1.40
N ALA A 128 7.53 0.66 2.04
CA ALA A 128 7.71 0.67 3.49
C ALA A 128 6.36 0.58 4.21
N TYR A 129 5.33 1.30 3.75
CA TYR A 129 3.98 1.15 4.32
C TYR A 129 3.45 -0.27 4.16
N ASP A 130 3.68 -0.98 3.04
CA ASP A 130 3.27 -2.38 2.90
C ASP A 130 3.88 -3.25 4.00
N LYS A 131 5.19 -3.10 4.25
CA LYS A 131 5.89 -3.90 5.26
C LYS A 131 5.41 -3.58 6.67
N ILE A 132 5.18 -2.30 6.98
CA ILE A 132 4.67 -1.87 8.29
C ILE A 132 3.24 -2.36 8.50
N MET A 133 2.39 -2.23 7.48
CA MET A 133 1.00 -2.66 7.53
C MET A 133 0.85 -4.18 7.55
N LEU A 134 1.72 -4.92 6.87
CA LEU A 134 1.81 -6.37 6.98
C LEU A 134 1.92 -6.80 8.45
N ASN A 135 2.93 -6.31 9.18
CA ASN A 135 3.09 -6.66 10.59
C ASN A 135 1.94 -6.09 11.46
N SER A 136 1.37 -4.93 11.12
CA SER A 136 0.19 -4.38 11.82
C SER A 136 -1.05 -5.27 11.64
N TYR A 137 -1.27 -5.84 10.46
CA TYR A 137 -2.40 -6.73 10.17
C TYR A 137 -2.16 -8.15 10.71
N LYS A 138 -0.91 -8.64 10.72
CA LYS A 138 -0.56 -9.86 11.48
C LYS A 138 -0.87 -9.68 12.96
N SER A 139 -0.59 -8.51 13.53
CA SER A 139 -0.97 -8.18 14.91
C SER A 139 -2.48 -8.28 15.14
N LEU A 140 -3.29 -7.70 14.24
CA LEU A 140 -4.75 -7.83 14.30
C LEU A 140 -5.22 -9.29 14.17
N ALA A 141 -4.63 -10.06 13.25
CA ALA A 141 -4.98 -11.46 13.05
C ALA A 141 -4.66 -12.30 14.30
N TYR A 142 -3.47 -12.13 14.90
CA TYR A 142 -3.11 -12.78 16.16
C TYR A 142 -4.02 -12.35 17.31
N LEU A 143 -4.36 -11.05 17.40
CA LEU A 143 -5.25 -10.54 18.42
C LEU A 143 -6.65 -11.18 18.33
N ARG A 144 -7.19 -11.31 17.12
CA ARG A 144 -8.49 -11.96 16.87
C ARG A 144 -8.46 -13.47 17.09
N ASN A 145 -7.28 -14.06 17.03
CA ASN A 145 -7.01 -15.44 17.40
C ASN A 145 -6.67 -15.62 18.90
N GLY A 146 -6.87 -14.58 19.72
CA GLY A 146 -6.64 -14.63 21.17
C GLY A 146 -5.16 -14.58 21.60
N ASN A 147 -4.22 -14.37 20.67
CA ASN A 147 -2.78 -14.37 20.94
C ASN A 147 -2.20 -12.95 21.04
N ILE A 148 -2.46 -12.28 22.17
CA ILE A 148 -1.97 -10.92 22.43
C ILE A 148 -0.44 -10.85 22.43
N THR A 149 0.25 -11.88 22.92
CA THR A 149 1.72 -11.94 22.95
C THR A 149 2.31 -11.90 21.55
N ALA A 150 1.81 -12.74 20.64
CA ALA A 150 2.23 -12.71 19.23
C ALA A 150 1.85 -11.38 18.57
N ALA A 151 0.68 -10.83 18.89
CA ALA A 151 0.26 -9.52 18.39
C ALA A 151 1.24 -8.40 18.79
N LYS A 152 1.73 -8.39 20.04
CA LYS A 152 2.77 -7.44 20.51
C LYS A 152 4.12 -7.64 19.80
N ILE A 153 4.50 -8.88 19.47
CA ILE A 153 5.73 -9.16 18.72
C ILE A 153 5.66 -8.55 17.32
N GLU A 154 4.53 -8.70 16.62
CA GLU A 154 4.35 -8.15 15.29
C GLU A 154 4.38 -6.61 15.29
N LEU A 155 3.85 -5.94 16.32
CA LEU A 155 3.95 -4.48 16.42
C LEU A 155 5.39 -3.99 16.67
N ARG A 156 6.20 -4.77 17.39
CA ARG A 156 7.65 -4.51 17.51
C ARG A 156 8.36 -4.67 16.16
N ARG A 157 7.98 -5.68 15.37
CA ARG A 157 8.49 -5.85 13.99
C ARG A 157 8.10 -4.67 13.10
N ALA A 158 6.84 -4.23 13.16
CA ALA A 158 6.36 -3.05 12.43
C ALA A 158 7.19 -1.80 12.78
N TYR A 159 7.52 -1.60 14.06
CA TYR A 159 8.40 -0.51 14.48
C TYR A 159 9.86 -0.66 13.98
N SER A 160 10.39 -1.89 13.89
CA SER A 160 11.70 -2.13 13.24
C SER A 160 11.67 -1.74 11.77
N ARG A 161 10.63 -2.17 11.03
CA ARG A 161 10.43 -1.82 9.62
C ARG A 161 10.38 -0.31 9.39
N GLN A 162 9.74 0.44 10.28
CA GLN A 162 9.74 1.90 10.25
C GLN A 162 11.17 2.46 10.28
N LYS A 163 12.03 1.97 11.19
CA LYS A 163 13.41 2.46 11.31
C LYS A 163 14.24 2.11 10.07
N GLU A 164 14.13 0.86 9.62
CA GLU A 164 14.83 0.36 8.42
C GLU A 164 14.45 1.15 7.17
N ALA A 165 13.18 1.56 7.03
CA ALA A 165 12.72 2.34 5.88
C ALA A 165 13.41 3.70 5.76
N VAL A 166 13.68 4.37 6.89
CA VAL A 166 14.40 5.65 6.92
C VAL A 166 15.81 5.48 6.37
N GLU A 167 16.53 4.46 6.84
CA GLU A 167 17.91 4.18 6.43
C GLU A 167 18.00 3.71 4.96
N LYS A 168 17.07 2.83 4.54
CA LYS A 168 17.04 2.29 3.18
C LYS A 168 16.77 3.38 2.15
N TYR A 169 15.85 4.30 2.43
CA TYR A 169 15.52 5.39 1.51
C TYR A 169 16.73 6.26 1.17
N ALA A 170 17.57 6.60 2.16
CA ALA A 170 18.78 7.39 1.94
C ALA A 170 19.74 6.72 0.95
N LYS A 171 19.87 5.38 1.03
CA LYS A 171 20.70 4.61 0.10
C LYS A 171 20.09 4.53 -1.30
N ASP A 172 18.76 4.34 -1.38
CA ASP A 172 18.06 4.22 -2.66
C ASP A 172 18.11 5.53 -3.47
N ILE A 173 18.06 6.69 -2.80
CA ILE A 173 18.17 7.99 -3.49
C ILE A 173 19.58 8.24 -4.02
N GLU A 174 20.63 7.92 -3.25
CA GLU A 174 22.02 8.05 -3.71
C GLU A 174 22.30 7.15 -4.91
N LYS A 175 21.86 5.89 -4.85
CA LYS A 175 21.96 4.95 -5.96
C LYS A 175 21.22 5.47 -7.20
N SER A 176 19.99 5.93 -7.04
CA SER A 176 19.20 6.48 -8.16
C SER A 176 19.91 7.67 -8.82
N LYS A 177 20.53 8.57 -8.06
CA LYS A 177 21.30 9.70 -8.62
C LYS A 177 22.50 9.20 -9.44
N LYS A 178 23.22 8.21 -8.93
CA LYS A 178 24.35 7.57 -9.64
C LYS A 178 23.90 6.92 -10.96
N ASP A 179 22.83 6.13 -10.92
CA ASP A 179 22.31 5.43 -12.11
C ASP A 179 21.87 6.41 -13.22
N GLY A 180 21.30 7.56 -12.84
CA GLY A 180 20.96 8.63 -13.79
C GLY A 180 22.20 9.28 -14.41
N SER A 181 23.20 9.61 -13.58
CA SER A 181 24.46 10.20 -14.03
C SER A 181 25.20 9.30 -15.03
N ASP A 182 25.27 7.99 -14.76
CA ASP A 182 25.91 7.00 -15.65
C ASP A 182 25.24 6.94 -17.06
N LYS A 183 24.00 7.40 -17.17
CA LYS A 183 23.23 7.50 -18.42
C LYS A 183 23.15 8.92 -18.98
N HIS A 184 23.94 9.86 -18.45
CA HIS A 184 23.97 11.27 -18.84
C HIS A 184 22.60 11.96 -18.67
N ILE A 185 21.83 11.53 -17.67
CA ILE A 185 20.51 12.09 -17.37
C ILE A 185 20.66 13.01 -16.17
N ASP A 186 20.48 14.31 -16.41
CA ASP A 186 20.34 15.28 -15.33
C ASP A 186 18.91 15.26 -14.78
N ILE A 187 18.69 14.40 -13.77
CA ILE A 187 17.43 14.28 -13.03
C ILE A 187 17.11 15.59 -12.28
N GLU A 188 18.13 16.39 -11.98
CA GLU A 188 17.96 17.64 -11.24
C GLU A 188 17.63 18.84 -12.12
N SER A 189 17.51 18.66 -13.44
CA SER A 189 17.11 19.76 -14.33
C SER A 189 15.76 20.35 -13.93
N ASP A 190 15.68 21.68 -13.90
CA ASP A 190 14.48 22.41 -13.48
C ASP A 190 13.27 22.04 -14.35
N LYS A 191 13.50 21.77 -15.64
CA LYS A 191 12.47 21.30 -16.58
C LYS A 191 11.74 20.04 -16.10
N TYR A 192 12.46 19.05 -15.56
CA TYR A 192 11.83 17.82 -15.08
C TYR A 192 11.14 18.06 -13.72
N LYS A 193 11.76 18.85 -12.85
CA LYS A 193 11.19 19.22 -11.54
C LYS A 193 9.88 19.99 -11.68
N GLU A 194 9.81 20.97 -12.57
CA GLU A 194 8.60 21.77 -12.86
C GLU A 194 7.46 20.90 -13.41
N LYS A 195 7.77 20.02 -14.36
CA LYS A 195 6.74 19.12 -14.91
C LYS A 195 6.23 18.14 -13.86
N LEU A 196 7.12 17.65 -13.00
CA LEU A 196 6.76 16.79 -11.89
C LEU A 196 5.91 17.52 -10.84
N SER A 197 6.30 18.73 -10.42
CA SER A 197 5.53 19.50 -9.44
C SER A 197 4.13 19.84 -9.94
N ALA A 198 4.01 20.29 -11.20
CA ALA A 198 2.71 20.57 -11.81
C ALA A 198 1.80 19.33 -11.86
N GLN A 199 2.35 18.16 -12.17
CA GLN A 199 1.59 16.92 -12.29
C GLN A 199 1.12 16.35 -10.94
N TYR A 200 1.86 16.62 -9.85
CA TYR A 200 1.59 16.06 -8.50
C TYR A 200 1.21 17.12 -7.47
N ALA A 201 0.76 18.30 -7.91
CA ALA A 201 0.31 19.39 -7.03
C ALA A 201 -0.81 18.95 -6.07
N ASN A 202 -1.67 18.03 -6.50
CA ASN A 202 -2.74 17.44 -5.68
C ASN A 202 -2.24 16.61 -4.48
N LEU A 203 -0.95 16.28 -4.40
CA LEU A 203 -0.34 15.56 -3.29
C LEU A 203 0.30 16.48 -2.23
N GLU A 204 0.27 17.80 -2.43
CA GLU A 204 0.87 18.75 -1.47
C GLU A 204 0.15 18.76 -0.12
N ASP A 205 -1.17 18.57 -0.12
CA ASP A 205 -2.01 18.58 1.09
C ASP A 205 -1.84 17.33 1.98
N TYR A 206 -1.10 16.32 1.52
CA TYR A 206 -1.04 15.00 2.17
C TYR A 206 0.18 14.77 3.07
N SER A 207 1.02 15.79 3.33
CA SER A 207 2.23 15.68 4.18
C SER A 207 1.96 15.68 5.69
N ALA A 208 0.83 15.14 6.14
CA ALA A 208 0.37 15.28 7.52
C ALA A 208 1.18 14.48 8.56
N TYR A 209 1.91 13.45 8.14
CA TYR A 209 2.66 12.57 9.03
C TYR A 209 4.14 12.50 8.68
N ALA A 210 4.96 12.18 9.69
CA ALA A 210 6.34 11.79 9.44
C ALA A 210 6.38 10.57 8.50
N VAL A 211 7.31 10.57 7.57
CA VAL A 211 7.47 9.50 6.57
C VAL A 211 7.66 8.15 7.29
N TYR A 212 6.98 7.12 6.81
CA TYR A 212 7.04 5.73 7.31
C TYR A 212 6.42 5.50 8.70
N VAL A 213 5.60 6.43 9.18
CA VAL A 213 4.91 6.25 10.46
C VAL A 213 3.41 6.17 10.26
N ASN A 214 2.78 5.18 10.88
CA ASN A 214 1.33 5.04 10.89
C ASN A 214 0.80 5.18 12.33
N PRO A 215 0.00 6.22 12.64
CA PRO A 215 -0.62 6.38 13.96
C PRO A 215 -1.43 5.17 14.42
N PHE A 216 -2.07 4.43 13.51
CA PHE A 216 -2.83 3.22 13.85
C PHE A 216 -1.94 2.14 14.46
N THR A 217 -0.77 1.88 13.86
CA THR A 217 0.20 0.90 14.37
C THR A 217 0.68 1.27 15.77
N VAL A 218 0.97 2.56 16.00
CA VAL A 218 1.44 3.05 17.31
C VAL A 218 0.33 2.98 18.36
N TYR A 219 -0.90 3.32 17.97
CA TYR A 219 -2.08 3.23 18.84
C TYR A 219 -2.37 1.79 19.25
N LEU A 220 -2.31 0.85 18.30
CA LEU A 220 -2.53 -0.57 18.60
C LEU A 220 -1.46 -1.10 19.56
N ASP A 221 -0.20 -0.69 19.43
CA ASP A 221 0.86 -1.03 20.41
C ASP A 221 0.52 -0.43 21.79
N GLY A 222 0.10 0.83 21.84
CA GLY A 222 -0.36 1.45 23.10
C GLY A 222 -1.51 0.68 23.76
N LEU A 223 -2.54 0.34 22.98
CA LEU A 223 -3.71 -0.40 23.46
C LEU A 223 -3.35 -1.80 23.97
N LEU A 224 -2.51 -2.55 23.25
CA LEU A 224 -2.14 -3.90 23.70
C LEU A 224 -1.27 -3.87 24.96
N ASN A 225 -0.36 -2.89 25.11
CA ASN A 225 0.38 -2.75 26.37
C ASN A 225 -0.53 -2.30 27.52
N LEU A 226 -1.54 -1.46 27.26
CA LEU A 226 -2.55 -1.09 28.25
C LEU A 226 -3.44 -2.27 28.65
N ALA A 227 -3.83 -3.11 27.70
CA ALA A 227 -4.72 -4.24 27.96
C ALA A 227 -4.02 -5.37 28.74
N SER A 228 -2.79 -5.68 28.36
CA SER A 228 -2.04 -6.82 28.89
C SER A 228 -0.87 -6.39 29.77
N TYR A 229 -1.00 -5.28 30.51
CA TYR A 229 0.09 -4.81 31.37
C TYR A 229 0.34 -5.79 32.51
N GLU A 230 1.61 -6.12 32.73
CA GLU A 230 2.07 -6.91 33.88
C GLU A 230 2.74 -6.02 34.94
N ASP A 231 3.37 -4.92 34.50
CA ASP A 231 4.07 -3.99 35.37
C ASP A 231 3.94 -2.53 34.92
N ALA A 232 4.56 -1.63 35.70
CA ALA A 232 4.59 -0.19 35.46
C ALA A 232 5.24 0.21 34.12
N SER A 233 6.11 -0.63 33.55
CA SER A 233 6.81 -0.35 32.29
C SER A 233 5.91 -0.55 31.06
N ASP A 234 5.02 -1.54 31.09
CA ASP A 234 3.99 -1.72 30.06
C ASP A 234 3.04 -0.51 30.01
N LEU A 235 2.59 -0.04 31.19
CA LEU A 235 1.76 1.16 31.31
C LEU A 235 2.49 2.42 30.79
N GLU A 236 3.79 2.55 31.08
CA GLU A 236 4.60 3.70 30.64
C GLU A 236 4.73 3.70 29.12
N ARG A 237 4.93 2.52 28.53
CA ARG A 237 4.95 2.33 27.08
C ARG A 237 3.60 2.66 26.46
N ALA A 238 2.49 2.24 27.07
CA ALA A 238 1.15 2.57 26.61
C ALA A 238 0.93 4.09 26.57
N LYS A 239 1.25 4.78 27.67
CA LYS A 239 1.17 6.24 27.76
C LYS A 239 1.99 6.95 26.68
N LYS A 240 3.27 6.59 26.55
CA LYS A 240 4.16 7.17 25.52
C LYS A 240 3.64 6.97 24.11
N ASN A 241 3.08 5.80 23.82
CA ASN A 241 2.46 5.54 22.51
C ASN A 241 1.21 6.41 22.29
N PHE A 242 0.34 6.58 23.28
CA PHE A 242 -0.83 7.46 23.16
C PHE A 242 -0.44 8.95 23.01
N GLU A 243 0.56 9.42 23.74
CA GLU A 243 1.12 10.78 23.58
C GLU A 243 1.73 10.99 22.18
N ARG A 244 2.46 9.98 21.69
CA ARG A 244 3.03 9.98 20.34
C ARG A 244 1.94 10.03 19.28
N VAL A 245 0.85 9.27 19.42
CA VAL A 245 -0.31 9.33 18.52
C VAL A 245 -0.99 10.70 18.58
N GLY A 246 -1.23 11.24 19.77
CA GLY A 246 -1.80 12.59 19.93
C GLY A 246 -0.96 13.67 19.24
N SER A 247 0.37 13.54 19.30
CA SER A 247 1.31 14.42 18.60
C SER A 247 1.22 14.27 17.08
N MET A 248 1.13 13.04 16.56
CA MET A 248 0.95 12.78 15.12
C MET A 248 -0.36 13.33 14.57
N LEU A 249 -1.41 13.31 15.37
CA LEU A 249 -2.72 13.86 15.01
C LEU A 249 -2.77 15.40 15.10
N GLY A 250 -1.69 16.06 15.54
CA GLY A 250 -1.68 17.50 15.79
C GLY A 250 -2.63 17.93 16.92
N SER A 251 -3.08 16.98 17.75
CA SER A 251 -4.05 17.22 18.82
C SER A 251 -3.78 16.26 19.99
N PRO A 252 -2.88 16.63 20.93
CA PRO A 252 -2.59 15.84 22.13
C PRO A 252 -3.85 15.54 22.98
N ALA A 253 -4.83 16.44 22.95
CA ALA A 253 -6.10 16.26 23.66
C ALA A 253 -6.97 15.12 23.09
N SER A 254 -6.70 14.64 21.87
CA SER A 254 -7.48 13.56 21.24
C SER A 254 -7.40 12.24 22.01
N LEU A 255 -6.31 12.00 22.75
CA LEU A 255 -6.02 10.76 23.49
C LEU A 255 -6.13 10.95 25.01
N LYS A 256 -6.80 12.01 25.47
CA LYS A 256 -6.92 12.35 26.90
C LYS A 256 -7.58 11.23 27.71
N THR A 257 -8.57 10.55 27.12
CA THR A 257 -9.30 9.46 27.78
C THR A 257 -8.37 8.26 28.03
N GLU A 258 -7.61 7.86 27.01
CA GLU A 258 -6.67 6.74 27.05
C GLU A 258 -5.52 7.02 28.02
N ILE A 259 -4.96 8.23 28.00
CA ILE A 259 -3.89 8.63 28.93
C ILE A 259 -4.42 8.66 30.37
N ALA A 260 -5.62 9.21 30.61
CA ALA A 260 -6.23 9.22 31.94
C ALA A 260 -6.52 7.81 32.46
N LEU A 261 -6.86 6.87 31.57
CA LEU A 261 -7.06 5.47 31.90
C LEU A 261 -5.75 4.80 32.35
N VAL A 262 -4.63 5.07 31.66
CA VAL A 262 -3.31 4.61 32.09
C VAL A 262 -3.00 5.10 33.51
N GLU A 263 -3.25 6.37 33.82
CA GLU A 263 -3.02 6.95 35.15
C GLU A 263 -3.88 6.30 36.25
N LYS A 264 -5.12 5.91 35.93
CA LYS A 264 -5.98 5.17 36.86
C LYS A 264 -5.41 3.78 37.17
N PHE A 265 -4.91 3.07 36.15
CA PHE A 265 -4.27 1.77 36.35
C PHE A 265 -2.97 1.87 37.13
N TYR A 266 -2.16 2.93 36.94
CA TYR A 266 -0.99 3.19 37.79
C TYR A 266 -1.33 3.28 39.27
N LYS A 267 -2.47 3.88 39.58
CA LYS A 267 -2.94 4.10 40.96
C LYS A 267 -3.77 2.92 41.50
N ASN A 268 -3.92 1.84 40.73
CA ASN A 268 -4.83 0.73 41.02
C ASN A 268 -6.28 1.19 41.31
N GLU A 269 -6.72 2.26 40.66
CA GLU A 269 -8.09 2.76 40.78
C GLU A 269 -9.05 1.85 40.00
N LYS A 270 -10.23 1.58 40.57
CA LYS A 270 -11.29 0.86 39.85
C LYS A 270 -11.77 1.70 38.67
N THR A 271 -11.92 1.04 37.51
CA THR A 271 -12.48 1.63 36.31
C THR A 271 -13.80 0.96 35.97
N GLU A 272 -14.73 1.71 35.39
CA GLU A 272 -15.88 1.12 34.72
C GLU A 272 -15.43 0.29 33.49
N PRO A 273 -16.24 -0.67 33.03
CA PRO A 273 -15.99 -1.36 31.76
C PRO A 273 -15.94 -0.37 30.60
N LEU A 274 -14.88 -0.46 29.77
CA LEU A 274 -14.63 0.44 28.66
C LEU A 274 -14.60 -0.32 27.33
N VAL A 275 -15.11 0.33 26.29
CA VAL A 275 -14.97 -0.12 24.91
C VAL A 275 -14.05 0.82 24.14
N PHE A 276 -13.04 0.24 23.51
CA PHE A 276 -12.23 0.87 22.47
C PHE A 276 -12.87 0.52 21.14
N ILE A 277 -13.21 1.53 20.35
CA ILE A 277 -13.81 1.37 19.03
C ILE A 277 -12.74 1.72 18.01
N ILE A 278 -12.45 0.80 17.08
CA ILE A 278 -11.64 1.06 15.90
C ILE A 278 -12.49 0.79 14.67
N VAL A 279 -12.49 1.72 13.71
CA VAL A 279 -13.21 1.58 12.45
C VAL A 279 -12.23 1.69 11.29
N GLU A 280 -12.11 0.64 10.50
CA GLU A 280 -11.54 0.72 9.15
C GLU A 280 -12.59 1.29 8.21
N HIS A 281 -12.32 2.46 7.63
CA HIS A 281 -13.32 3.20 6.87
C HIS A 281 -12.80 3.49 5.45
N GLY A 282 -13.57 3.07 4.45
CA GLY A 282 -13.22 3.19 3.04
C GLY A 282 -12.10 2.26 2.61
N LEU A 283 -11.52 2.54 1.44
CA LEU A 283 -10.45 1.76 0.83
C LEU A 283 -9.31 2.66 0.38
N ALA A 284 -8.09 2.17 0.52
CA ALA A 284 -6.85 2.81 0.10
C ALA A 284 -6.90 3.23 -1.38
N PRO A 285 -6.11 4.23 -1.78
CA PRO A 285 -6.13 4.75 -3.13
C PRO A 285 -5.68 3.69 -4.15
N HIS A 286 -5.90 3.98 -5.42
CA HIS A 286 -5.38 3.17 -6.51
C HIS A 286 -4.51 4.02 -7.44
N LEU A 287 -3.61 3.37 -8.17
CA LEU A 287 -2.73 4.05 -9.12
C LEU A 287 -3.30 3.96 -10.52
N VAL A 288 -3.23 5.06 -11.26
CA VAL A 288 -3.56 5.14 -12.69
C VAL A 288 -2.37 5.66 -13.49
N GLU A 289 -2.32 5.36 -14.79
CA GLU A 289 -1.22 5.84 -15.63
C GLU A 289 -1.42 7.31 -16.00
N SER A 290 -0.38 8.11 -15.80
CA SER A 290 -0.29 9.47 -16.33
C SER A 290 0.83 9.54 -17.36
N LYS A 291 0.51 10.04 -18.55
CA LYS A 291 1.48 10.18 -19.65
C LYS A 291 2.27 11.46 -19.49
N MET A 292 3.55 11.38 -19.80
CA MET A 292 4.46 12.51 -19.73
C MET A 292 5.36 12.52 -20.97
N ASP A 293 5.07 13.44 -21.90
CA ASP A 293 5.89 13.62 -23.10
C ASP A 293 7.18 14.36 -22.75
N LEU A 294 8.33 13.78 -23.06
CA LEU A 294 9.63 14.36 -22.80
C LEU A 294 10.50 14.31 -24.04
N PHE A 295 11.21 15.41 -24.28
CA PHE A 295 12.30 15.43 -25.25
C PHE A 295 13.54 14.80 -24.63
N ILE A 296 14.04 13.73 -25.24
CA ILE A 296 15.19 12.97 -24.74
C ILE A 296 16.36 13.17 -25.71
N PRO A 297 17.45 13.84 -25.30
CA PRO A 297 18.62 14.00 -26.15
C PRO A 297 19.35 12.66 -26.32
N VAL A 298 19.83 12.38 -27.53
CA VAL A 298 20.56 11.15 -27.88
C VAL A 298 22.04 11.39 -28.22
N ASN A 299 22.48 12.65 -28.28
CA ASN A 299 23.89 13.04 -28.45
C ASN A 299 24.20 14.43 -27.85
N ALA A 300 25.48 14.80 -27.87
CA ALA A 300 25.98 16.07 -27.33
C ALA A 300 25.52 17.30 -28.13
N GLN A 301 25.07 17.12 -29.37
CA GLN A 301 24.51 18.18 -30.23
C GLN A 301 23.03 18.44 -29.97
N LEU A 302 22.44 17.79 -28.94
CA LEU A 302 21.02 17.88 -28.58
C LEU A 302 20.06 17.43 -29.69
N GLU A 303 20.51 16.61 -30.65
CA GLU A 303 19.56 15.82 -31.43
C GLU A 303 18.86 14.87 -30.46
N GLY A 304 17.56 14.69 -30.61
CA GLY A 304 16.77 13.95 -29.65
C GLY A 304 15.43 13.51 -30.22
N VAL A 305 14.74 12.69 -29.44
CA VAL A 305 13.42 12.15 -29.81
C VAL A 305 12.41 12.60 -28.76
N LEU A 306 11.25 13.08 -29.21
CA LEU A 306 10.11 13.28 -28.32
C LEU A 306 9.47 11.92 -28.03
N LEU A 307 9.51 11.50 -26.76
CA LEU A 307 8.97 10.22 -26.31
C LEU A 307 7.92 10.44 -25.23
N SER A 308 6.86 9.63 -25.28
CA SER A 308 5.85 9.60 -24.22
C SER A 308 6.23 8.57 -23.16
N GLY A 309 6.62 9.06 -21.98
CA GLY A 309 6.81 8.26 -20.77
C GLY A 309 5.49 8.03 -20.02
N ALA A 310 5.49 7.13 -19.05
CA ALA A 310 4.35 6.92 -18.16
C ALA A 310 4.83 6.86 -16.70
N LEU A 311 4.21 7.68 -15.85
CA LEU A 311 4.37 7.62 -14.40
C LEU A 311 3.02 7.28 -13.75
N PRO A 312 3.02 6.55 -12.62
CA PRO A 312 1.77 6.35 -11.88
C PRO A 312 1.33 7.67 -11.26
N THR A 313 0.02 7.89 -11.17
CA THR A 313 -0.58 8.93 -10.31
C THR A 313 -1.64 8.30 -9.43
N MET A 314 -1.97 8.96 -8.32
CA MET A 314 -2.83 8.43 -7.28
C MET A 314 -4.25 8.97 -7.42
N GLU A 315 -5.22 8.08 -7.41
CA GLU A 315 -6.64 8.40 -7.31
C GLU A 315 -7.20 7.92 -5.97
N PHE A 316 -7.77 8.86 -5.22
CA PHE A 316 -8.30 8.65 -3.89
C PHE A 316 -9.77 8.24 -3.93
N ASN A 317 -10.14 7.27 -3.08
CA ASN A 317 -11.53 6.88 -2.92
C ASN A 317 -12.27 7.86 -2.01
N ILE A 318 -13.59 7.96 -2.19
CA ILE A 318 -14.47 8.73 -1.31
C ILE A 318 -14.77 7.90 -0.04
N SER A 319 -14.73 8.54 1.13
CA SER A 319 -15.12 7.90 2.38
C SER A 319 -16.59 7.44 2.33
N PRO A 320 -16.92 6.21 2.80
CA PRO A 320 -18.29 5.70 2.80
C PRO A 320 -19.30 6.65 3.45
N TYR A 321 -18.97 7.18 4.62
CA TYR A 321 -19.81 8.13 5.36
C TYR A 321 -19.04 9.43 5.66
N ALA A 322 -19.74 10.57 5.77
CA ALA A 322 -19.07 11.83 6.06
C ALA A 322 -18.54 11.92 7.51
N SER A 323 -19.25 11.29 8.44
CA SER A 323 -18.81 11.10 9.82
C SER A 323 -19.58 9.95 10.45
N LEU A 324 -19.00 9.37 11.50
CA LEU A 324 -19.61 8.32 12.31
C LEU A 324 -19.70 8.77 13.77
N SER A 325 -20.71 8.27 14.47
CA SER A 325 -20.85 8.41 15.92
C SER A 325 -21.29 7.10 16.56
N ALA A 326 -20.86 6.85 17.79
CA ALA A 326 -21.33 5.75 18.63
C ALA A 326 -22.08 6.36 19.84
N ASN A 327 -23.37 6.07 19.99
CA ASN A 327 -24.24 6.65 21.04
C ASN A 327 -24.10 8.18 21.20
N GLY A 328 -24.01 8.90 20.08
CA GLY A 328 -23.85 10.36 20.05
C GLY A 328 -22.41 10.86 20.25
N GLN A 329 -21.46 10.02 20.68
CA GLN A 329 -20.04 10.37 20.70
C GLN A 329 -19.45 10.27 19.29
N LYS A 330 -18.83 11.35 18.81
CA LYS A 330 -18.16 11.38 17.50
C LYS A 330 -16.95 10.42 17.47
N ILE A 331 -16.89 9.59 16.44
CA ILE A 331 -15.70 8.77 16.13
C ILE A 331 -14.70 9.65 15.36
N LYS A 332 -13.47 9.70 15.85
CA LYS A 332 -12.43 10.63 15.40
C LYS A 332 -11.43 9.94 14.48
N LEU A 333 -10.72 10.71 13.66
CA LEU A 333 -9.62 10.19 12.85
C LEU A 333 -8.49 9.66 13.75
N LEU A 334 -8.08 8.41 13.54
CA LEU A 334 -6.89 7.81 14.14
C LEU A 334 -5.72 7.85 13.18
N SER A 335 -5.92 7.48 11.91
CA SER A 335 -4.88 7.48 10.89
C SER A 335 -5.48 7.70 9.51
N ASN A 336 -4.92 8.63 8.74
CA ASN A 336 -5.26 8.84 7.34
C ASN A 336 -4.28 8.05 6.45
N MET A 337 -4.73 6.93 5.89
CA MET A 337 -3.89 6.08 5.03
C MET A 337 -3.59 6.73 3.68
N ASP A 338 -4.48 7.57 3.16
CA ASP A 338 -4.17 8.37 1.97
C ASP A 338 -2.93 9.24 2.22
N ALA A 339 -2.85 9.88 3.39
CA ALA A 339 -1.70 10.69 3.76
C ALA A 339 -0.42 9.86 3.95
N VAL A 340 -0.51 8.70 4.61
CA VAL A 340 0.62 7.77 4.78
C VAL A 340 1.16 7.33 3.42
N ILE A 341 0.29 6.84 2.54
CA ILE A 341 0.65 6.30 1.23
C ILE A 341 1.12 7.42 0.30
N ALA A 342 0.43 8.56 0.24
CA ALA A 342 0.81 9.70 -0.60
C ALA A 342 2.15 10.33 -0.17
N THR A 343 2.41 10.43 1.14
CA THR A 343 3.68 10.94 1.66
C THR A 343 4.86 10.07 1.21
N GLU A 344 4.74 8.75 1.35
CA GLU A 344 5.75 7.82 0.87
C GLU A 344 5.86 7.85 -0.67
N PHE A 345 4.74 7.85 -1.38
CA PHE A 345 4.71 7.91 -2.82
C PHE A 345 5.44 9.15 -3.35
N LYS A 346 5.15 10.34 -2.81
CA LYS A 346 5.82 11.61 -3.12
C LYS A 346 7.31 11.54 -2.82
N LYS A 347 7.69 10.94 -1.69
CA LYS A 347 9.10 10.74 -1.32
C LYS A 347 9.85 9.90 -2.36
N HIS A 348 9.20 8.91 -2.97
CA HIS A 348 9.81 8.04 -3.99
C HIS A 348 9.65 8.53 -5.44
N LEU A 349 8.95 9.64 -5.70
CA LEU A 349 8.76 10.17 -7.06
C LEU A 349 10.08 10.43 -7.81
N PRO A 350 11.14 11.02 -7.21
CA PRO A 350 12.40 11.24 -7.91
C PRO A 350 13.08 9.95 -8.41
N ILE A 351 12.97 8.87 -7.63
CA ILE A 351 13.50 7.55 -8.01
C ILE A 351 12.70 6.97 -9.17
N ARG A 352 11.35 7.10 -9.15
CA ARG A 352 10.48 6.65 -10.25
C ARG A 352 10.74 7.43 -11.53
N LEU A 353 10.88 8.75 -11.43
CA LEU A 353 11.22 9.64 -12.53
C LEU A 353 12.55 9.24 -13.17
N THR A 354 13.60 9.07 -12.35
CA THR A 354 14.92 8.61 -12.83
C THR A 354 14.83 7.34 -13.65
N ARG A 355 14.15 6.31 -13.12
CA ARG A 355 14.00 5.03 -13.81
C ARG A 355 13.28 5.18 -15.14
N MET A 356 12.21 5.99 -15.18
CA MET A 356 11.51 6.28 -16.41
C MET A 356 12.43 7.00 -17.42
N LEU A 357 13.18 8.02 -17.00
CA LEU A 357 14.12 8.73 -17.87
C LEU A 357 15.21 7.79 -18.43
N ILE A 358 15.77 6.90 -17.59
CA ILE A 358 16.75 5.88 -18.04
C ILE A 358 16.12 4.98 -19.11
N SER A 359 14.91 4.48 -18.87
CA SER A 359 14.18 3.65 -19.84
C SER A 359 13.99 4.39 -21.15
N MET A 360 13.58 5.66 -21.09
CA MET A 360 13.35 6.50 -22.26
C MET A 360 14.66 6.79 -23.02
N ALA A 361 15.77 7.06 -22.33
CA ALA A 361 17.08 7.27 -22.96
C ALA A 361 17.55 6.04 -23.73
N VAL A 362 17.42 4.84 -23.15
CA VAL A 362 17.76 3.59 -23.83
C VAL A 362 16.90 3.38 -25.07
N LYS A 363 15.59 3.62 -24.98
CA LYS A 363 14.66 3.51 -26.11
C LYS A 363 14.93 4.56 -27.20
N ALA A 364 15.27 5.79 -26.81
CA ALA A 364 15.63 6.87 -27.74
C ALA A 364 16.88 6.51 -28.55
N ILE A 365 17.93 5.97 -27.92
CA ILE A 365 19.15 5.51 -28.60
C ILE A 365 18.83 4.36 -29.57
N ALA A 366 17.99 3.41 -29.16
CA ALA A 366 17.56 2.31 -30.03
C ALA A 366 16.78 2.82 -31.25
N GLN A 367 15.88 3.79 -31.07
CA GLN A 367 15.10 4.41 -32.15
C GLN A 367 15.99 5.20 -33.11
N HIS A 368 16.92 6.02 -32.61
CA HIS A 368 17.88 6.78 -33.43
C HIS A 368 18.74 5.86 -34.32
N ASN A 369 19.22 4.75 -33.75
CA ASN A 369 19.99 3.76 -34.49
C ASN A 369 19.16 3.01 -35.55
N ALA A 370 17.85 2.82 -35.32
CA ALA A 370 16.94 2.22 -36.30
C ALA A 370 16.65 3.17 -37.47
N ASP A 371 16.50 4.47 -37.18
CA ASP A 371 16.26 5.52 -38.17
C ASP A 371 17.42 5.66 -39.15
N LYS A 372 18.67 5.74 -38.65
CA LYS A 372 19.89 5.80 -39.46
C LYS A 372 20.10 4.60 -40.41
N ARG A 373 19.43 3.47 -40.17
CA ARG A 373 19.51 2.27 -41.03
C ARG A 373 18.52 2.28 -42.19
N GLY A 374 17.70 3.32 -42.36
CA GLY A 374 16.86 3.55 -43.55
C GLY A 374 15.70 2.55 -43.74
N LYS A 375 15.31 1.80 -42.70
CA LYS A 375 14.22 0.81 -42.77
C LYS A 375 12.95 1.40 -42.18
N GLY A 376 12.16 2.11 -42.98
CA GLY A 376 10.91 2.77 -42.53
C GLY A 376 9.93 1.87 -41.77
N ALA A 377 9.86 0.58 -42.10
CA ALA A 377 9.06 -0.40 -41.35
C ALA A 377 9.63 -0.71 -39.94
N LEU A 378 10.94 -0.66 -39.76
CA LEU A 378 11.62 -0.85 -38.47
C LEU A 378 11.43 0.37 -37.56
N TYR A 379 11.41 1.57 -38.15
CA TYR A 379 11.10 2.83 -37.47
C TYR A 379 9.63 2.91 -37.01
N LEU A 380 8.67 2.56 -37.88
CA LEU A 380 7.26 2.47 -37.48
C LEU A 380 7.03 1.38 -36.41
N GLY A 381 7.74 0.26 -36.53
CA GLY A 381 7.73 -0.81 -35.52
C GLY A 381 8.29 -0.38 -34.15
N SER A 382 9.31 0.48 -34.11
CA SER A 382 9.89 0.96 -32.84
C SER A 382 9.00 2.00 -32.13
N ILE A 383 8.26 2.82 -32.87
CA ILE A 383 7.24 3.73 -32.32
C ILE A 383 6.10 2.93 -31.69
N LEU A 384 5.55 1.95 -32.41
CA LEU A 384 4.50 1.07 -31.90
C LEU A 384 4.97 0.28 -30.66
N TYR A 385 6.21 -0.24 -30.69
CA TYR A 385 6.82 -0.92 -29.55
C TYR A 385 6.96 0.00 -28.32
N THR A 386 7.38 1.25 -28.50
CA THR A 386 7.56 2.21 -27.40
C THR A 386 6.22 2.60 -26.78
N ALA A 387 5.19 2.83 -27.59
CA ALA A 387 3.84 3.13 -27.13
C ALA A 387 3.23 1.98 -26.30
N LEU A 388 3.54 0.73 -26.65
CA LEU A 388 3.07 -0.46 -25.94
C LEU A 388 3.86 -0.77 -24.65
N THR A 389 5.15 -0.39 -24.59
CA THR A 389 6.06 -0.80 -23.50
C THR A 389 6.31 0.26 -22.42
N ASN A 390 5.96 1.53 -22.66
CA ASN A 390 6.00 2.57 -21.63
C ASN A 390 4.73 2.54 -20.78
N ARG A 391 4.64 1.51 -19.92
CA ARG A 391 3.60 1.35 -18.91
C ARG A 391 4.12 1.71 -17.53
N ALA A 392 3.31 2.41 -16.75
CA ALA A 392 3.62 2.67 -15.35
C ALA A 392 3.34 1.44 -14.49
N ASP A 393 4.12 1.26 -13.42
CA ASP A 393 3.80 0.29 -12.39
C ASP A 393 2.63 0.81 -11.54
N LEU A 394 1.48 0.15 -11.65
CA LEU A 394 0.24 0.49 -10.95
C LEU A 394 -0.01 -0.37 -9.71
N ARG A 395 0.95 -1.21 -9.31
CA ARG A 395 0.82 -2.09 -8.15
C ARG A 395 0.82 -1.27 -6.87
N ILE A 396 -0.21 -1.50 -6.06
CA ILE A 396 -0.48 -0.84 -4.78
C ILE A 396 -1.43 -1.72 -3.97
N TRP A 397 -1.30 -1.74 -2.64
CA TRP A 397 -2.18 -2.52 -1.77
C TRP A 397 -3.52 -1.81 -1.54
N ARG A 398 -4.58 -2.29 -2.21
CA ARG A 398 -5.88 -1.61 -2.33
C ARG A 398 -6.89 -1.99 -1.25
N THR A 399 -6.74 -3.15 -0.60
CA THR A 399 -7.68 -3.61 0.45
C THR A 399 -7.42 -3.00 1.83
N LEU A 400 -6.33 -2.26 2.00
CA LEU A 400 -6.15 -1.39 3.17
C LEU A 400 -7.27 -0.33 3.22
N PRO A 401 -7.61 0.22 4.39
CA PRO A 401 -8.63 1.26 4.50
C PRO A 401 -8.10 2.60 4.02
N LYS A 402 -9.02 3.53 3.72
CA LYS A 402 -8.68 4.95 3.48
C LYS A 402 -8.27 5.63 4.78
N GLU A 403 -8.96 5.29 5.87
CA GLU A 403 -8.69 5.84 7.18
C GLU A 403 -9.04 4.83 8.29
N PHE A 404 -8.29 4.92 9.39
CA PHE A 404 -8.67 4.33 10.66
C PHE A 404 -9.32 5.42 11.50
N LEU A 405 -10.46 5.11 12.09
CA LEU A 405 -11.15 5.98 13.03
C LEU A 405 -11.17 5.32 14.41
N PHE A 406 -11.30 6.13 15.47
CA PHE A 406 -11.36 5.62 16.84
C PHE A 406 -12.28 6.41 17.76
N ALA A 407 -12.75 5.73 18.80
CA ALA A 407 -13.40 6.32 19.96
C ALA A 407 -13.20 5.41 21.18
N THR A 408 -13.19 5.99 22.38
CA THR A 408 -13.19 5.24 23.63
C THR A 408 -14.31 5.76 24.51
N MET A 409 -15.09 4.85 25.09
CA MET A 409 -16.23 5.21 25.94
C MET A 409 -16.57 4.09 26.94
N PRO A 410 -17.27 4.41 28.04
CA PRO A 410 -17.86 3.41 28.93
C PRO A 410 -18.85 2.52 28.18
N ILE A 411 -18.91 1.24 28.56
CA ILE A 411 -19.97 0.35 28.10
C ILE A 411 -21.30 0.83 28.72
N PRO A 412 -22.31 1.18 27.91
CA PRO A 412 -23.60 1.64 28.41
C PRO A 412 -24.29 0.62 29.31
N LYS A 413 -25.16 1.09 30.22
CA LYS A 413 -25.87 0.20 31.17
C LYS A 413 -26.79 -0.81 30.48
N ASP A 414 -27.31 -0.48 29.30
CA ASP A 414 -28.13 -1.37 28.48
C ASP A 414 -27.30 -2.28 27.56
N GLY A 415 -25.96 -2.15 27.60
CA GLY A 415 -25.01 -2.91 26.79
C GLY A 415 -25.02 -2.58 25.30
N LYS A 416 -25.74 -1.55 24.85
CA LYS A 416 -25.96 -1.29 23.42
C LYS A 416 -25.16 -0.12 22.90
N ILE A 417 -24.40 -0.35 21.84
CA ILE A 417 -23.71 0.68 21.06
C ILE A 417 -24.36 0.80 19.69
N GLU A 418 -25.04 1.93 19.48
CA GLU A 418 -25.67 2.32 18.24
C GLU A 418 -24.72 3.20 17.43
N PHE A 419 -24.34 2.71 16.25
CA PHE A 419 -23.53 3.43 15.28
C PHE A 419 -24.43 4.21 14.33
N LYS A 420 -24.15 5.51 14.19
CA LYS A 420 -24.89 6.41 13.31
C LYS A 420 -24.00 7.13 12.32
N SER A 421 -24.57 7.37 11.15
CA SER A 421 -24.08 8.26 10.11
C SER A 421 -24.38 9.73 10.45
N LYS A 422 -23.71 10.67 9.78
CA LYS A 422 -23.95 12.12 9.92
C LYS A 422 -25.41 12.54 9.73
N ASP A 423 -26.13 11.86 8.83
CA ASP A 423 -27.53 12.12 8.53
C ASP A 423 -28.51 11.55 9.58
N GLY A 424 -28.00 10.90 10.63
CA GLY A 424 -28.80 10.29 11.68
C GLY A 424 -29.21 8.84 11.40
N SER A 425 -28.90 8.30 10.21
CA SER A 425 -29.19 6.91 9.87
C SER A 425 -28.44 5.96 10.81
N ILE A 426 -29.18 5.02 11.41
CA ILE A 426 -28.60 3.93 12.19
C ILE A 426 -27.94 2.97 11.21
N LEU A 427 -26.65 2.75 11.39
CA LEU A 427 -25.83 1.89 10.55
C LEU A 427 -25.78 0.47 11.11
N GLU A 428 -25.61 0.36 12.44
CA GLU A 428 -25.46 -0.91 13.14
C GLU A 428 -25.79 -0.70 14.63
N THR A 429 -26.36 -1.71 15.28
CA THR A 429 -26.46 -1.75 16.76
C THR A 429 -25.72 -2.99 17.26
N ILE A 430 -24.81 -2.80 18.21
CA ILE A 430 -23.93 -3.84 18.71
C ILE A 430 -24.15 -4.00 20.20
N GLU A 431 -24.47 -5.22 20.61
CA GLU A 431 -24.62 -5.60 22.02
C GLU A 431 -23.26 -6.07 22.57
N LEU A 432 -22.89 -5.54 23.74
CA LEU A 432 -21.64 -5.84 24.44
C LEU A 432 -21.93 -6.37 25.84
N GLU A 433 -21.16 -7.39 26.23
CA GLU A 433 -21.14 -7.90 27.61
C GLU A 433 -20.35 -6.94 28.51
N SER A 434 -20.93 -6.53 29.65
CA SER A 434 -20.29 -5.63 30.60
C SER A 434 -19.30 -6.31 31.57
N GLU A 435 -19.05 -7.61 31.40
CA GLU A 435 -18.19 -8.39 32.30
C GLU A 435 -16.69 -8.15 32.08
N ASN A 436 -16.28 -7.75 30.87
CA ASN A 436 -14.88 -7.47 30.56
C ASN A 436 -14.54 -6.02 30.91
N GLN A 437 -13.42 -5.81 31.60
CA GLN A 437 -12.94 -4.48 31.96
C GLN A 437 -12.62 -3.66 30.71
N LEU A 438 -11.94 -4.26 29.73
CA LEU A 438 -11.60 -3.63 28.47
C LEU A 438 -12.05 -4.51 27.30
N THR A 439 -12.79 -3.91 26.37
CA THR A 439 -13.25 -4.55 25.13
C THR A 439 -12.78 -3.74 23.92
N LEU A 440 -12.28 -4.41 22.89
CA LEU A 440 -12.06 -3.82 21.58
C LEU A 440 -13.21 -4.20 20.64
N LEU A 441 -13.93 -3.20 20.18
CA LEU A 441 -14.92 -3.30 19.13
C LEU A 441 -14.29 -2.82 17.81
N TYR A 442 -14.05 -3.76 16.91
CA TYR A 442 -13.44 -3.50 15.61
C TYR A 442 -14.50 -3.55 14.50
N LEU A 443 -14.70 -2.45 13.79
CA LEU A 443 -15.58 -2.38 12.63
C LEU A 443 -14.79 -2.22 11.35
N LYS A 444 -15.31 -2.77 10.26
CA LYS A 444 -14.79 -2.57 8.92
C LYS A 444 -15.90 -2.18 7.97
N ILE A 445 -15.70 -1.07 7.27
CA ILE A 445 -16.66 -0.44 6.38
C ILE A 445 -15.96 -0.09 5.05
N PRO A 446 -15.75 -1.06 4.14
CA PRO A 446 -15.08 -0.80 2.87
C PRO A 446 -15.92 0.09 1.93
N SER A 447 -17.25 0.02 2.02
CA SER A 447 -18.17 0.88 1.29
C SER A 447 -19.52 1.02 2.03
N ARG A 448 -20.41 1.91 1.54
CA ARG A 448 -21.74 2.09 2.13
C ARG A 448 -22.52 0.77 2.11
N GLY A 449 -23.18 0.47 3.23
CA GLY A 449 -23.95 -0.77 3.40
C GLY A 449 -23.13 -2.04 3.62
N SER A 450 -21.80 -1.98 3.52
CA SER A 450 -20.92 -3.10 3.87
C SER A 450 -20.30 -2.83 5.23
N ILE A 451 -20.75 -3.56 6.26
CA ILE A 451 -20.24 -3.42 7.63
C ILE A 451 -19.98 -4.82 8.17
N SER A 452 -18.75 -5.05 8.63
CA SER A 452 -18.43 -6.21 9.47
C SER A 452 -17.92 -5.75 10.83
N LYS A 453 -18.15 -6.57 11.86
CA LYS A 453 -17.83 -6.25 13.25
C LYS A 453 -17.18 -7.44 13.94
N GLN A 454 -16.26 -7.14 14.84
CA GLN A 454 -15.65 -8.12 15.73
C GLN A 454 -15.50 -7.54 17.13
N ILE A 455 -15.85 -8.34 18.13
CA ILE A 455 -15.76 -8.00 19.54
C ILE A 455 -14.62 -8.82 20.11
N ILE A 456 -13.61 -8.16 20.67
CA ILE A 456 -12.40 -8.77 21.21
C ILE A 456 -12.32 -8.41 22.69
N LYS A 457 -12.32 -9.42 23.55
CA LYS A 457 -12.13 -9.26 24.99
C LYS A 457 -10.64 -9.01 25.25
N LEU A 458 -10.28 -7.90 25.90
CA LEU A 458 -8.89 -7.49 26.11
C LEU A 458 -8.42 -7.69 27.56
N ARG A 459 -9.28 -7.36 28.54
CA ARG A 459 -8.99 -7.50 29.98
C ARG A 459 -10.27 -7.66 30.78
#